data_AF-A0AAV4CY89-F1
#
_entry.id   AF-A0AAV4CY89-F1
#
_cell.length_a   1.000
_cell.length_b   1.000
_cell.length_c   1.000
_cell.angle_alpha   90.00
_cell.angle_beta   90.00
_cell.angle_gamma   90.00
#
_symmetry.space_group_name_H-M   'P 1'
#
loop_
_entity.id
_entity.type
_entity.pdbx_description
1 polymer ?
#
loop_
_entity_poly.entity_id
_entity_poly.type
_entity_poly.pdbx_seq_one_letter_code
_entity_poly.pdbx_strand_id
1 'polypeptide(L)'
;MSRAQRSLHKCQSSMSRAQRSLGKYQSSMSRGQRSLHKCQSSISRAQRSLGKCQSSMSRAQRSLGKCQSSISRAQRSLHKCQSSMSRAYQNVGKRSTLVSLVRKHTKLAVTFILSRASELSFVSYSLALHQPLCWKRKKKGGAYKKRVKKSGAERSLPGLNLNYNQLFFLQRTQFKCADMKNVNHPAEKFRVNAPLQNLPDFAKAYNCPVGSPMNPEKQCNIL
;
A
#
# COMPACT_ATOMS: atom_id res chain seq x y z
N MET A 1 89.80 24.13 78.54
CA MET A 1 88.69 24.61 77.66
C MET A 1 87.87 25.66 78.41
N SER A 2 87.86 26.91 77.92
CA SER A 2 87.20 28.03 78.59
C SER A 2 85.67 27.95 78.48
N ARG A 3 84.93 28.57 79.41
CA ARG A 3 83.45 28.55 79.46
C ARG A 3 82.82 29.07 78.16
N ALA A 4 83.48 30.02 77.49
CA ALA A 4 83.09 30.60 76.21
C ALA A 4 83.17 29.59 75.02
N GLN A 5 84.14 28.67 75.01
CA GLN A 5 84.22 27.66 73.95
C GLN A 5 83.05 26.65 74.02
N ARG A 6 82.62 26.30 75.24
CA ARG A 6 81.47 25.41 75.45
C ARG A 6 80.15 26.06 75.03
N SER A 7 79.94 27.34 75.30
CA SER A 7 78.74 28.06 74.85
C SER A 7 78.71 28.22 73.33
N LEU A 8 79.85 28.49 72.69
CA LEU A 8 79.97 28.59 71.24
C LEU A 8 79.67 27.24 70.55
N HIS A 9 80.20 26.13 71.09
CA HIS A 9 79.88 24.78 70.60
C HIS A 9 78.39 24.44 70.74
N LYS A 10 77.74 24.86 71.84
CA LYS A 10 76.30 24.66 72.05
C LYS A 10 75.45 25.49 71.08
N CYS A 11 75.89 26.71 70.77
CA CYS A 11 75.28 27.57 69.75
C CYS A 11 75.40 26.97 68.35
N GLN A 12 76.60 26.52 67.95
CA GLN A 12 76.81 25.83 66.67
C GLN A 12 75.94 24.57 66.55
N SER A 13 75.89 23.75 67.59
CA SER A 13 75.05 22.56 67.63
C SER A 13 73.56 22.89 67.48
N SER A 14 73.10 23.98 68.09
CA SER A 14 71.73 24.48 67.95
C SER A 14 71.44 24.98 66.54
N MET A 15 72.38 25.73 65.95
CA MET A 15 72.29 26.23 64.58
C MET A 15 72.23 25.09 63.55
N SER A 16 73.06 24.05 63.71
CA SER A 16 73.02 22.87 62.83
C SER A 16 71.70 22.09 62.94
N ARG A 17 71.04 22.09 64.11
CA ARG A 17 69.70 21.50 64.28
C ARG A 17 68.64 22.36 63.59
N ALA A 18 68.70 23.68 63.74
CA ALA A 18 67.79 24.61 63.08
C ALA A 18 67.88 24.50 61.55
N GLN A 19 69.09 24.43 60.98
CA GLN A 19 69.31 24.24 59.55
C GLN A 19 68.74 22.91 59.04
N ARG A 20 68.93 21.80 59.79
CA ARG A 20 68.32 20.50 59.45
C ARG A 20 66.80 20.56 59.46
N SER A 21 66.20 21.24 60.44
CA SER A 21 64.74 21.44 60.49
C SER A 21 64.25 22.26 59.31
N LEU A 22 64.94 23.36 58.97
CA LEU A 22 64.62 24.18 57.80
C LEU A 22 64.70 23.38 56.50
N GLY A 23 65.73 22.54 56.33
CA GLY A 23 65.85 21.63 55.19
C GLY A 23 64.71 20.62 55.08
N LYS A 24 64.21 20.09 56.22
CA LYS A 24 63.02 19.23 56.26
C LYS A 24 61.76 20.00 55.83
N TYR A 25 61.58 21.24 56.31
CA TYR A 25 60.45 22.08 55.91
C TYR A 25 60.47 22.40 54.41
N GLN A 26 61.62 22.80 53.87
CA GLN A 26 61.78 23.06 52.43
C GLN A 26 61.47 21.82 51.60
N SER A 27 62.00 20.66 52.00
CA SER A 27 61.72 19.38 51.32
C SER A 27 60.23 19.01 51.36
N SER A 28 59.57 19.24 52.49
CA SER A 28 58.11 19.04 52.63
C SER A 28 57.33 19.99 51.72
N MET A 29 57.72 21.27 51.67
CA MET A 29 57.09 22.28 50.82
C MET A 29 57.24 21.96 49.33
N SER A 30 58.42 21.53 48.88
CA SER A 30 58.64 21.10 47.48
C SER A 30 57.85 19.83 47.11
N ARG A 31 57.58 18.94 48.08
CA ARG A 31 56.68 17.80 47.87
C ARG A 31 55.23 18.27 47.76
N GLY A 32 54.80 19.18 48.64
CA GLY A 32 53.47 19.80 48.60
C GLY A 32 53.18 20.48 47.26
N GLN A 33 54.11 21.29 46.76
CA GLN A 33 54.00 21.95 45.45
C GLN A 33 53.89 20.95 44.29
N ARG A 34 54.67 19.86 44.30
CA ARG A 34 54.55 18.80 43.28
C ARG A 34 53.20 18.12 43.31
N SER A 35 52.66 17.83 44.50
CA SER A 35 51.32 17.26 44.65
C SER A 35 50.23 18.22 44.15
N LEU A 36 50.36 19.52 44.43
CA LEU A 36 49.44 20.56 43.95
C LEU A 36 49.47 20.66 42.42
N HIS A 37 50.66 20.66 41.81
CA HIS A 37 50.80 20.67 40.36
C HIS A 37 50.18 19.43 39.69
N LYS A 38 50.35 18.25 40.30
CA LYS A 38 49.67 17.02 39.85
C LYS A 38 48.14 17.15 39.93
N CYS A 39 47.63 17.71 41.03
CA CYS A 39 46.20 17.96 41.21
C CYS A 39 45.65 18.91 40.14
N GLN A 40 46.32 20.04 39.89
CA GLN A 40 45.94 20.98 38.83
C GLN A 40 45.93 20.32 37.45
N SER A 41 46.96 19.55 37.12
CA SER A 41 47.04 18.81 35.85
C SER A 41 45.89 17.80 35.69
N SER A 42 45.45 17.17 36.77
CA SER A 42 44.29 16.28 36.78
C SER A 42 42.98 17.04 36.60
N ILE A 43 42.81 18.19 37.26
CA ILE A 43 41.64 19.07 37.10
C ILE A 43 41.52 19.55 35.65
N SER A 44 42.60 20.03 35.03
CA SER A 44 42.58 20.47 33.62
C SER A 44 42.21 19.34 32.66
N ARG A 45 42.63 18.10 32.94
CA ARG A 45 42.21 16.92 32.17
C ARG A 45 40.72 16.63 32.34
N ALA A 46 40.21 16.68 33.56
CA ALA A 46 38.80 16.48 33.86
C ALA A 46 37.92 17.54 33.15
N GLN A 47 38.31 18.82 33.21
CA GLN A 47 37.62 19.92 32.52
C GLN A 47 37.59 19.73 31.00
N ARG A 48 38.70 19.32 30.39
CA ARG A 48 38.73 19.00 28.95
C ARG A 48 37.79 17.83 28.60
N SER A 49 37.75 16.80 29.44
CA SER A 49 36.81 15.68 29.24
C SER A 49 35.36 16.15 29.35
N LEU A 50 35.05 16.98 30.34
CA LEU A 50 33.71 17.54 30.52
C LEU A 50 33.27 18.37 29.30
N GLY A 51 34.16 19.22 28.76
CA GLY A 51 33.87 20.00 27.55
C GLY A 51 33.60 19.12 26.32
N LYS A 52 34.30 17.99 26.18
CA LYS A 52 34.02 17.00 25.12
C LYS A 52 32.65 16.34 25.32
N CYS A 53 32.31 15.95 26.55
CA CYS A 53 31.00 15.38 26.88
C CYS A 53 29.86 16.35 26.59
N GLN A 54 30.01 17.63 26.97
CA GLN A 54 29.02 18.68 26.69
C GLN A 54 28.82 18.87 25.19
N SER A 55 29.92 18.95 24.43
CA SER A 55 29.86 19.09 22.96
C SER A 55 29.15 17.90 22.30
N SER A 56 29.41 16.69 22.78
CA SER A 56 28.72 15.47 22.32
C SER A 56 27.22 15.52 22.63
N MET A 57 26.86 15.93 23.85
CA MET A 57 25.46 16.07 24.28
C MET A 57 24.71 17.10 23.43
N SER A 58 25.29 18.27 23.15
CA SER A 58 24.66 19.27 22.27
C SER A 58 24.42 18.75 20.85
N ARG A 59 25.34 17.93 20.31
CA ARG A 59 25.15 17.28 19.01
C ARG A 59 24.01 16.25 19.06
N ALA A 60 23.95 15.43 20.11
CA ALA A 60 22.89 14.45 20.31
C ALA A 60 21.51 15.11 20.40
N GLN A 61 21.39 16.20 21.18
CA GLN A 61 20.16 17.00 21.28
C GLN A 61 19.73 17.57 19.93
N ARG A 62 20.66 18.11 19.14
CA ARG A 62 20.37 18.61 17.79
C ARG A 62 19.87 17.51 16.86
N SER A 63 20.46 16.32 16.93
CA SER A 63 20.01 15.16 16.17
C SER A 63 18.58 14.76 16.57
N LEU A 64 18.31 14.72 17.88
CA LEU A 64 16.99 14.38 18.42
C LEU A 64 15.91 15.38 17.96
N GLY A 65 16.22 16.68 17.94
CA GLY A 65 15.32 17.70 17.37
C GLY A 65 15.01 17.50 15.88
N LYS A 66 16.01 17.07 15.09
CA LYS A 66 15.80 16.71 13.66
C LYS A 66 14.93 15.46 13.51
N CYS A 67 15.12 14.44 14.36
CA CYS A 67 14.29 13.25 14.38
C CYS A 67 12.84 13.59 14.72
N GLN A 68 12.60 14.39 15.78
CA GLN A 68 11.26 14.86 16.15
C GLN A 68 10.58 15.62 15.00
N SER A 69 11.28 16.56 14.37
CA SER A 69 10.75 17.33 13.23
C SER A 69 10.38 16.44 12.04
N SER A 70 11.08 15.33 11.85
CA SER A 70 10.80 14.36 10.79
C SER A 70 9.59 13.49 11.13
N ILE A 71 9.47 13.06 12.39
CA ILE A 71 8.29 12.34 12.90
C ILE A 71 7.03 13.20 12.74
N SER A 72 7.06 14.48 13.15
CA SER A 72 5.90 15.38 13.00
C SER A 72 5.49 15.60 11.54
N ARG A 73 6.45 15.55 10.60
CA ARG A 73 6.13 15.59 9.16
C ARG A 73 5.49 14.29 8.69
N ALA A 74 6.04 13.14 9.08
CA ALA A 74 5.48 11.82 8.75
C ALA A 74 4.04 11.66 9.29
N GLN A 75 3.79 12.08 10.54
CA GLN A 75 2.46 12.06 11.15
C GLN A 75 1.45 12.93 10.37
N ARG A 76 1.85 14.13 9.93
CA ARG A 76 0.99 14.99 9.10
C ARG A 76 0.66 14.35 7.76
N SER A 77 1.64 13.73 7.10
CA SER A 77 1.41 13.00 5.85
C SER A 77 0.45 11.82 6.06
N LEU A 78 0.63 11.07 7.14
CA LEU A 78 -0.24 9.94 7.50
C LEU A 78 -1.68 10.40 7.75
N HIS A 79 -1.88 11.49 8.49
CA HIS A 79 -3.20 12.09 8.71
C HIS A 79 -3.87 12.56 7.39
N LYS A 80 -3.08 13.13 6.46
CA LYS A 80 -3.58 13.48 5.12
C LYS A 80 -4.00 12.24 4.34
N CYS A 81 -3.20 11.17 4.38
CA CYS A 81 -3.52 9.90 3.72
C CYS A 81 -4.80 9.27 4.30
N GLN A 82 -4.95 9.25 5.63
CA GLN A 82 -6.17 8.78 6.31
C GLN A 82 -7.39 9.59 5.90
N SER A 83 -7.27 10.92 5.86
CA SER A 83 -8.36 11.82 5.44
C SER A 83 -8.78 11.55 3.98
N SER A 84 -7.82 11.42 3.07
CA SER A 84 -8.09 11.09 1.66
C SER A 84 -8.74 9.71 1.51
N MET A 85 -8.28 8.72 2.29
CA MET A 85 -8.85 7.37 2.30
C MET A 85 -10.30 7.38 2.80
N SER A 86 -10.60 8.12 3.87
CA SER A 86 -11.97 8.30 4.38
C SER A 86 -12.90 8.90 3.32
N ARG A 87 -12.44 9.95 2.61
CA ARG A 87 -13.20 10.54 1.49
C ARG A 87 -13.42 9.55 0.34
N ALA A 88 -12.40 8.74 0.01
CA ALA A 88 -12.52 7.71 -1.02
C ALA A 88 -13.57 6.65 -0.64
N TYR A 89 -13.58 6.17 0.61
CA TYR A 89 -14.60 5.24 1.11
C TYR A 89 -16.02 5.81 1.05
N GLN A 90 -16.20 7.08 1.46
CA GLN A 90 -17.51 7.74 1.35
C GLN A 90 -17.98 7.85 -0.11
N ASN A 91 -17.08 8.15 -1.05
CA ASN A 91 -17.42 8.22 -2.47
C ASN A 91 -17.78 6.84 -3.06
N VAL A 92 -17.12 5.77 -2.62
CA VAL A 92 -17.48 4.39 -2.99
C VAL A 92 -18.88 4.04 -2.46
N GLY A 93 -19.20 4.42 -1.22
CA GLY A 93 -20.54 4.23 -0.63
C GLY A 93 -21.64 4.98 -1.39
N LYS A 94 -21.38 6.23 -1.81
CA LYS A 94 -22.32 7.01 -2.65
C LYS A 94 -22.51 6.40 -4.04
N ARG A 95 -21.43 5.90 -4.66
CA ARG A 95 -21.50 5.20 -5.95
C ARG A 95 -22.28 3.89 -5.85
N SER A 96 -22.14 3.12 -4.77
CA SER A 96 -22.90 1.87 -4.59
C SER A 96 -24.41 2.11 -4.38
N THR A 97 -24.78 3.20 -3.71
CA THR A 97 -26.18 3.64 -3.56
C THR A 97 -26.75 4.12 -4.90
N LEU A 98 -26.01 4.90 -5.67
CA LEU A 98 -26.39 5.29 -7.04
C LEU A 98 -26.57 4.08 -7.96
N VAL A 99 -25.65 3.11 -7.93
CA VAL A 99 -25.78 1.86 -8.69
C VAL A 99 -27.04 1.09 -8.27
N SER A 100 -27.36 1.03 -6.98
CA SER A 100 -28.59 0.40 -6.48
C SER A 100 -29.85 1.14 -6.92
N LEU A 101 -29.82 2.47 -6.94
CA LEU A 101 -30.92 3.32 -7.40
C LEU A 101 -31.14 3.18 -8.91
N VAL A 102 -30.06 3.25 -9.70
CA VAL A 102 -30.10 2.99 -11.16
C VAL A 102 -30.63 1.58 -11.42
N ARG A 103 -30.17 0.57 -10.67
CA ARG A 103 -30.69 -0.80 -10.78
C ARG A 103 -32.20 -0.89 -10.50
N LYS A 104 -32.69 -0.19 -9.48
CA LYS A 104 -34.13 -0.10 -9.18
C LYS A 104 -34.91 0.58 -10.31
N HIS A 105 -34.43 1.73 -10.80
CA HIS A 105 -35.06 2.43 -11.93
C HIS A 105 -35.05 1.60 -13.21
N THR A 106 -33.94 0.91 -13.52
CA THR A 106 -33.89 0.01 -14.68
C THR A 106 -34.84 -1.19 -14.51
N LYS A 107 -34.97 -1.74 -13.30
CA LYS A 107 -35.89 -2.84 -13.03
C LYS A 107 -37.33 -2.39 -13.22
N LEU A 108 -37.71 -1.25 -12.64
CA LEU A 108 -39.02 -0.60 -12.81
C LEU A 108 -39.33 -0.28 -14.27
N ALA A 109 -38.39 0.33 -14.99
CA ALA A 109 -38.54 0.65 -16.42
C ALA A 109 -38.71 -0.61 -17.28
N VAL A 110 -37.93 -1.66 -17.03
CA VAL A 110 -38.07 -2.96 -17.71
C VAL A 110 -39.42 -3.60 -17.40
N THR A 111 -39.89 -3.60 -16.14
CA THR A 111 -41.25 -4.08 -15.82
C THR A 111 -42.34 -3.25 -16.48
N PHE A 112 -42.18 -1.93 -16.56
CA PHE A 112 -43.17 -1.05 -17.20
C PHE A 112 -43.23 -1.27 -18.72
N ILE A 113 -42.06 -1.42 -19.37
CA ILE A 113 -41.97 -1.77 -20.79
C ILE A 113 -42.55 -3.17 -21.05
N LEU A 114 -42.25 -4.15 -20.21
CA LEU A 114 -42.83 -5.50 -20.32
C LEU A 114 -44.34 -5.49 -20.05
N SER A 115 -44.83 -4.66 -19.13
CA SER A 115 -46.26 -4.52 -18.83
C SER A 115 -47.03 -3.85 -19.99
N ARG A 116 -46.39 -2.92 -20.71
CA ARG A 116 -46.92 -2.36 -21.96
C ARG A 116 -46.76 -3.31 -23.15
N ALA A 117 -45.76 -4.18 -23.14
CA ALA A 117 -45.63 -5.25 -24.11
C ALA A 117 -46.68 -6.36 -23.89
N SER A 118 -47.16 -6.57 -22.66
CA SER A 118 -48.25 -7.52 -22.38
C SER A 118 -49.58 -7.13 -23.06
N GLU A 119 -49.87 -5.82 -23.19
CA GLU A 119 -51.05 -5.36 -23.96
C GLU A 119 -50.92 -5.64 -25.46
N LEU A 120 -49.69 -5.65 -26.00
CA LEU A 120 -49.43 -6.02 -27.40
C LEU A 120 -49.39 -7.54 -27.63
N SER A 121 -49.32 -8.35 -26.58
CA SER A 121 -49.21 -9.82 -26.69
C SER A 121 -50.53 -10.57 -26.49
N PHE A 122 -51.63 -9.90 -26.12
CA PHE A 122 -52.93 -10.54 -25.93
C PHE A 122 -53.55 -11.09 -27.24
N VAL A 123 -53.12 -10.60 -28.41
CA VAL A 123 -53.56 -11.11 -29.73
C VAL A 123 -52.85 -12.41 -30.14
N SER A 124 -51.76 -12.80 -29.46
CA SER A 124 -50.94 -13.95 -29.88
C SER A 124 -51.07 -15.20 -28.99
N TYR A 125 -51.74 -15.12 -27.84
CA TYR A 125 -51.64 -16.13 -26.77
C TYR A 125 -52.66 -17.28 -26.83
N SER A 126 -53.58 -17.31 -27.80
CA SER A 126 -54.54 -18.43 -27.93
C SER A 126 -53.95 -19.74 -28.49
N LEU A 127 -52.66 -19.81 -28.80
CA LEU A 127 -52.04 -20.99 -29.44
C LEU A 127 -50.78 -21.47 -28.72
N ALA A 128 -50.91 -22.01 -27.50
CA ALA A 128 -50.05 -23.10 -26.98
C ALA A 128 -50.31 -23.38 -25.49
N LEU A 129 -51.27 -24.25 -25.20
CA LEU A 129 -51.38 -24.95 -23.91
C LEU A 129 -51.10 -26.44 -24.11
N HIS A 130 -49.91 -26.92 -23.75
CA HIS A 130 -49.68 -28.14 -22.95
C HIS A 130 -48.18 -28.39 -22.68
N GLN A 131 -47.88 -28.71 -21.41
CA GLN A 131 -46.57 -28.95 -20.76
C GLN A 131 -45.87 -30.28 -21.20
N PRO A 132 -44.75 -30.79 -20.60
CA PRO A 132 -43.81 -30.26 -19.58
C PRO A 132 -42.28 -30.51 -19.85
N LEU A 133 -41.43 -29.87 -19.03
CA LEU A 133 -40.10 -30.32 -18.53
C LEU A 133 -38.92 -30.57 -19.50
N CYS A 134 -37.77 -30.05 -19.05
CA CYS A 134 -36.40 -30.41 -19.48
C CYS A 134 -35.92 -29.79 -20.82
N TRP A 135 -35.45 -28.54 -20.76
CA TRP A 135 -34.63 -27.97 -21.83
C TRP A 135 -33.28 -28.70 -21.90
N LYS A 136 -33.25 -29.75 -22.72
CA LYS A 136 -32.02 -30.39 -23.18
C LYS A 136 -31.05 -29.33 -23.73
N ARG A 137 -29.80 -29.39 -23.27
CA ARG A 137 -28.62 -28.88 -23.97
C ARG A 137 -28.62 -29.43 -25.40
N LYS A 138 -29.03 -28.62 -26.39
CA LYS A 138 -28.46 -28.51 -27.74
C LYS A 138 -29.27 -27.48 -28.57
N LYS A 139 -28.54 -26.62 -29.30
CA LYS A 139 -29.01 -25.66 -30.32
C LYS A 139 -29.76 -24.38 -29.87
N LYS A 140 -29.10 -23.47 -29.14
CA LYS A 140 -29.56 -22.05 -29.04
C LYS A 140 -29.07 -21.13 -30.17
N GLY A 141 -28.04 -21.50 -30.93
CA GLY A 141 -27.61 -20.73 -32.12
C GLY A 141 -28.59 -20.77 -33.30
N GLY A 142 -29.42 -21.81 -33.39
CA GLY A 142 -30.38 -22.00 -34.49
C GLY A 142 -31.72 -21.29 -34.28
N ALA A 143 -32.17 -21.11 -33.03
CA ALA A 143 -33.45 -20.48 -32.72
C ALA A 143 -33.46 -18.99 -33.09
N TYR A 144 -32.32 -18.31 -32.89
CA TYR A 144 -32.19 -16.91 -33.27
C TYR A 144 -32.18 -16.71 -34.80
N LYS A 145 -31.39 -17.52 -35.54
CA LYS A 145 -31.34 -17.46 -37.01
C LYS A 145 -32.71 -17.69 -37.66
N LYS A 146 -33.58 -18.51 -37.04
CA LYS A 146 -34.97 -18.71 -37.51
C LYS A 146 -35.86 -17.47 -37.33
N ARG A 147 -35.60 -16.63 -36.33
CA ARG A 147 -36.36 -15.38 -36.10
C ARG A 147 -35.97 -14.30 -37.10
N VAL A 148 -34.67 -14.11 -37.36
CA VAL A 148 -34.15 -13.15 -38.34
C VAL A 148 -34.68 -13.41 -39.74
N LYS A 149 -34.72 -14.67 -40.18
CA LYS A 149 -35.31 -15.06 -41.48
C LYS A 149 -36.79 -14.68 -41.62
N LYS A 150 -37.52 -14.50 -40.51
CA LYS A 150 -38.96 -14.23 -40.48
C LYS A 150 -39.31 -12.75 -40.25
N SER A 151 -38.35 -11.92 -39.83
CA SER A 151 -38.61 -10.53 -39.39
C SER A 151 -37.70 -9.46 -40.00
N GLY A 152 -36.85 -9.82 -40.97
CA GLY A 152 -35.97 -8.89 -41.68
C GLY A 152 -34.66 -8.59 -40.94
N ALA A 153 -33.78 -7.82 -41.58
CA ALA A 153 -32.47 -7.47 -41.02
C ALA A 153 -32.62 -6.48 -39.84
N GLU A 154 -32.18 -6.91 -38.66
CA GLU A 154 -32.31 -6.15 -37.42
C GLU A 154 -31.29 -4.99 -37.35
N ARG A 155 -31.73 -3.81 -36.88
CA ARG A 155 -30.90 -2.59 -36.81
C ARG A 155 -29.80 -2.73 -35.75
N SER A 156 -28.58 -2.30 -36.08
CA SER A 156 -27.46 -2.25 -35.13
C SER A 156 -27.74 -1.21 -34.02
N LEU A 157 -27.27 -1.48 -32.80
CA LEU A 157 -27.48 -0.58 -31.67
C LEU A 157 -26.74 0.75 -31.91
N PRO A 158 -27.40 1.91 -31.73
CA PRO A 158 -26.74 3.21 -31.90
C PRO A 158 -25.57 3.33 -30.92
N GLY A 159 -24.39 3.70 -31.44
CA GLY A 159 -23.16 3.84 -30.65
C GLY A 159 -22.31 2.58 -30.49
N LEU A 160 -22.74 1.43 -31.05
CA LEU A 160 -21.97 0.19 -31.02
C LEU A 160 -21.99 -0.47 -32.41
N ASN A 161 -20.89 -0.32 -33.15
CA ASN A 161 -20.71 -0.89 -34.51
C ASN A 161 -20.51 -2.42 -34.48
N LEU A 162 -21.43 -3.15 -33.84
CA LEU A 162 -21.41 -4.61 -33.74
C LEU A 162 -22.67 -5.20 -34.36
N ASN A 163 -22.49 -6.25 -35.14
CA ASN A 163 -23.60 -7.03 -35.68
C ASN A 163 -24.25 -7.87 -34.57
N TYR A 164 -25.50 -8.29 -34.73
CA TYR A 164 -26.22 -9.08 -33.74
C TYR A 164 -25.44 -10.32 -33.29
N ASN A 165 -24.82 -11.06 -34.23
CA ASN A 165 -24.06 -12.26 -33.88
C ASN A 165 -22.93 -11.95 -32.89
N GLN A 166 -22.33 -10.76 -33.00
CA GLN A 166 -21.30 -10.28 -32.07
C GLN A 166 -21.92 -9.85 -30.74
N LEU A 167 -23.04 -9.12 -30.78
CA LEU A 167 -23.81 -8.69 -29.60
C LEU A 167 -24.29 -9.88 -28.75
N PHE A 168 -24.70 -10.97 -29.39
CA PHE A 168 -25.12 -12.20 -28.70
C PHE A 168 -24.03 -12.72 -27.75
N PHE A 169 -22.78 -12.79 -28.24
CA PHE A 169 -21.65 -13.21 -27.42
C PHE A 169 -21.25 -12.14 -26.41
N LEU A 170 -21.28 -10.85 -26.80
CA LEU A 170 -20.96 -9.74 -25.90
C LEU A 170 -21.91 -9.69 -24.69
N GLN A 171 -23.22 -9.82 -24.91
CA GLN A 171 -24.21 -9.86 -23.83
C GLN A 171 -23.93 -11.02 -22.86
N ARG A 172 -23.45 -12.16 -23.38
CA ARG A 172 -23.16 -13.34 -22.58
C ARG A 172 -21.88 -13.22 -21.76
N THR A 173 -20.95 -12.33 -22.13
CA THR A 173 -19.71 -12.10 -21.37
C THR A 173 -19.78 -10.90 -20.44
N GLN A 174 -20.66 -9.93 -20.69
CA GLN A 174 -20.79 -8.69 -19.92
C GLN A 174 -20.95 -8.91 -18.40
N PHE A 175 -21.68 -9.94 -17.97
CA PHE A 175 -21.88 -10.21 -16.54
C PHE A 175 -20.61 -10.69 -15.80
N LYS A 176 -19.57 -11.06 -16.55
CA LYS A 176 -18.27 -11.54 -16.04
C LYS A 176 -17.19 -10.47 -16.02
N CYS A 177 -17.51 -9.23 -16.41
CA CYS A 177 -16.58 -8.13 -16.30
C CYS A 177 -16.37 -7.79 -14.81
N ALA A 178 -15.14 -7.98 -14.31
CA ALA A 178 -14.72 -7.59 -12.98
C ALA A 178 -13.60 -6.54 -13.05
N ASP A 179 -13.54 -5.67 -12.06
CA ASP A 179 -12.53 -4.60 -11.97
C ASP A 179 -11.16 -5.24 -11.67
N MET A 180 -10.27 -5.33 -12.67
CA MET A 180 -9.01 -6.08 -12.61
C MET A 180 -7.95 -5.50 -11.65
N LYS A 181 -8.30 -4.49 -10.84
CA LYS A 181 -7.38 -3.83 -9.90
C LYS A 181 -7.18 -4.57 -8.58
N ASN A 182 -8.03 -5.55 -8.24
CA ASN A 182 -7.97 -6.16 -6.91
C ASN A 182 -8.52 -7.59 -6.86
N VAL A 183 -7.97 -8.50 -7.68
CA VAL A 183 -8.32 -9.93 -7.59
C VAL A 183 -7.04 -10.75 -7.74
N ASN A 184 -6.64 -11.42 -6.65
CA ASN A 184 -5.62 -12.47 -6.60
C ASN A 184 -6.03 -13.77 -7.34
N HIS A 185 -6.92 -13.67 -8.33
CA HIS A 185 -7.33 -14.77 -9.18
C HIS A 185 -7.18 -14.39 -10.65
N PRO A 186 -6.09 -14.84 -11.30
CA PRO A 186 -5.94 -14.84 -12.76
C PRO A 186 -7.08 -15.56 -13.51
N ALA A 187 -7.96 -16.28 -12.80
CA ALA A 187 -8.92 -17.25 -13.33
C ALA A 187 -10.13 -16.65 -14.10
N GLU A 188 -10.63 -15.44 -13.80
CA GLU A 188 -11.88 -14.97 -14.43
C GLU A 188 -11.72 -14.69 -15.94
N LYS A 189 -10.56 -14.18 -16.37
CA LYS A 189 -10.24 -14.04 -17.81
C LYS A 189 -10.27 -15.39 -18.53
N PHE A 190 -9.70 -16.43 -17.91
CA PHE A 190 -9.71 -17.78 -18.47
C PHE A 190 -11.12 -18.41 -18.47
N ARG A 191 -11.96 -18.11 -17.47
CA ARG A 191 -13.35 -18.60 -17.41
C ARG A 191 -14.25 -18.03 -18.51
N VAL A 192 -13.94 -16.84 -19.02
CA VAL A 192 -14.65 -16.25 -20.16
C VAL A 192 -14.03 -16.70 -21.48
N ASN A 193 -12.70 -16.64 -21.60
CA ASN A 193 -12.04 -16.88 -22.87
C ASN A 193 -11.98 -18.36 -23.25
N ALA A 194 -11.71 -19.28 -22.31
CA ALA A 194 -11.52 -20.70 -22.63
C ALA A 194 -12.78 -21.35 -23.24
N PRO A 195 -14.01 -21.09 -22.75
CA PRO A 195 -15.21 -21.60 -23.41
C PRO A 195 -15.44 -21.00 -24.80
N LEU A 196 -15.07 -19.73 -25.02
CA LEU A 196 -15.24 -19.05 -26.32
C LEU A 196 -14.22 -19.53 -27.36
N GLN A 197 -12.98 -19.82 -26.96
CA GLN A 197 -11.94 -20.42 -27.80
C GLN A 197 -12.38 -21.76 -28.41
N ASN A 198 -13.24 -22.50 -27.70
CA ASN A 198 -13.77 -23.79 -28.13
C ASN A 198 -15.09 -23.69 -28.93
N LEU A 199 -15.56 -22.48 -29.26
CA LEU A 199 -16.80 -22.26 -30.02
C LEU A 199 -16.51 -21.76 -31.43
N PRO A 200 -16.66 -22.58 -32.48
CA PRO A 200 -16.41 -22.15 -33.86
C PRO A 200 -17.39 -21.05 -34.33
N ASP A 201 -18.61 -21.03 -33.78
CA ASP A 201 -19.58 -19.96 -34.04
C ASP A 201 -19.10 -18.59 -33.53
N PHE A 202 -18.30 -18.56 -32.45
CA PHE A 202 -17.71 -17.33 -31.92
C PHE A 202 -16.61 -16.82 -32.85
N ALA A 203 -15.67 -17.70 -33.23
CA ALA A 203 -14.61 -17.38 -34.17
C ALA A 203 -15.17 -16.86 -35.51
N LYS A 204 -16.26 -17.46 -36.00
CA LYS A 204 -16.96 -17.00 -37.20
C LYS A 204 -17.65 -15.65 -37.03
N ALA A 205 -18.24 -15.37 -35.86
CA ALA A 205 -18.93 -14.10 -35.62
C ALA A 205 -17.96 -12.90 -35.52
N TYR A 206 -16.73 -13.13 -35.07
CA TYR A 206 -15.69 -12.11 -34.94
C TYR A 206 -14.60 -12.21 -36.01
N ASN A 207 -14.75 -13.08 -37.01
CA ASN A 207 -13.78 -13.34 -38.07
C ASN A 207 -12.35 -13.59 -37.54
N CYS A 208 -12.22 -14.38 -36.47
CA CYS A 208 -10.93 -14.68 -35.87
C CYS A 208 -10.12 -15.66 -36.76
N PRO A 209 -8.88 -15.33 -37.16
CA PRO A 209 -8.07 -16.23 -37.97
C PRO A 209 -7.67 -17.49 -37.19
N VAL A 210 -7.49 -18.60 -37.90
CA VAL A 210 -7.04 -19.87 -37.32
C VAL A 210 -5.65 -19.70 -36.72
N GLY A 211 -5.44 -20.21 -35.51
CA GLY A 211 -4.20 -20.04 -34.74
C GLY A 211 -4.17 -18.78 -33.86
N SER A 212 -5.18 -17.91 -33.94
CA SER A 212 -5.26 -16.74 -33.05
C SER A 212 -5.61 -17.14 -31.60
N PRO A 213 -5.33 -16.29 -30.60
CA PRO A 213 -5.61 -16.59 -29.21
C PRO A 213 -7.08 -16.94 -28.90
N MET A 214 -8.03 -16.48 -29.72
CA MET A 214 -9.46 -16.77 -29.57
C MET A 214 -10.01 -17.78 -30.60
N ASN A 215 -9.14 -18.34 -31.44
CA ASN A 215 -9.45 -19.40 -32.40
C ASN A 215 -8.22 -20.32 -32.57
N PRO A 216 -7.84 -21.09 -31.52
CA PRO A 216 -6.69 -21.99 -31.58
C PRO A 216 -6.96 -23.15 -32.55
N GLU A 217 -5.90 -23.71 -33.14
CA GLU A 217 -5.99 -24.86 -34.06
C GLU A 217 -6.56 -26.11 -33.36
N LYS A 218 -6.23 -26.29 -32.07
CA LYS A 218 -6.74 -27.38 -31.24
C LYS A 218 -7.89 -26.87 -30.37
N GLN A 219 -9.12 -27.20 -30.75
CA GLN A 219 -10.32 -26.89 -29.99
C GLN A 219 -10.77 -28.11 -29.18
N CYS A 220 -11.01 -27.93 -27.89
CA CYS A 220 -11.54 -28.95 -27.00
C CYS A 220 -13.07 -28.96 -27.08
N ASN A 221 -13.64 -29.96 -27.76
CA ASN A 221 -15.08 -30.14 -27.82
C ASN A 221 -15.53 -31.19 -26.80
N ILE A 222 -16.06 -30.76 -25.65
CA ILE A 222 -16.53 -31.64 -24.56
C ILE A 222 -18.03 -31.97 -24.76
N LEU A 223 -18.44 -32.28 -25.99
CA LEU A 223 -19.83 -32.59 -26.34
C LEU A 223 -20.13 -34.08 -26.31
#